data_AF-A0A958KL29-F1
#
_entry.id   AF-A0A958KL29-F1
#
_cell.length_a   1.000
_cell.length_b   1.000
_cell.length_c   1.000
_cell.angle_alpha   90.00
_cell.angle_beta   90.00
_cell.angle_gamma   90.00
#
_symmetry.space_group_name_H-M   'P 1'
#
loop_
_entity.id
_entity.type
_entity.pdbx_description
1 polymer ?
#
loop_
_entity_poly.entity_id
_entity_poly.type
_entity_poly.pdbx_seq_one_letter_code
_entity_poly.pdbx_strand_id
1 'polypeptide(L)'
;MSYSSIVSNLSNFERRAGAKRDPELMRVALRTAFVSRFIVLREGRRSRAHREIEQMSWSDEATADDLYKLFREAFQKNGDKLQPVDRDLKRAMEHAKRSVDFFIEQYTERSTLSFEQALEDYERSNALLFGDDDEDAPRKGGWRLPSDKG
;
A
#
# COMPACT_ATOMS: atom_id res chain seq x y z
N MET A 1 -20.00 -26.18 15.02
CA MET A 1 -19.99 -24.71 15.20
C MET A 1 -21.42 -24.28 15.50
N SER A 2 -21.69 -23.67 16.65
CA SER A 2 -23.06 -23.30 17.02
C SER A 2 -23.45 -21.97 16.37
N TYR A 3 -24.72 -21.84 15.99
CA TYR A 3 -25.30 -20.63 15.40
C TYR A 3 -25.07 -19.38 16.29
N SER A 4 -24.98 -19.59 17.61
CA SER A 4 -24.72 -18.54 18.61
C SER A 4 -23.32 -17.92 18.45
N SER A 5 -22.31 -18.70 18.08
CA SER A 5 -20.93 -18.21 17.88
C SER A 5 -20.80 -17.30 16.65
N ILE A 6 -21.59 -17.56 15.59
CA ILE A 6 -21.57 -16.76 14.35
C ILE A 6 -22.25 -15.41 14.59
N VAL A 7 -23.42 -15.40 15.25
CA VAL A 7 -24.15 -14.17 15.59
C VAL A 7 -23.35 -13.29 16.56
N SER A 8 -22.62 -13.90 17.50
CA SER A 8 -21.73 -13.19 18.42
C SER A 8 -20.61 -12.45 17.69
N ASN A 9 -19.99 -13.09 16.69
CA ASN A 9 -18.92 -12.50 15.88
C ASN A 9 -19.42 -11.40 14.94
N LEU A 10 -20.60 -11.56 14.33
CA LEU A 10 -21.24 -10.47 13.57
C LEU A 10 -21.57 -9.28 14.45
N SER A 11 -22.09 -9.50 15.66
CA SER A 11 -22.41 -8.41 16.60
C SER A 11 -21.19 -7.64 17.11
N ASN A 12 -20.01 -8.28 17.13
CA ASN A 12 -18.75 -7.63 17.50
C ASN A 12 -18.16 -6.86 16.31
N PHE A 13 -18.33 -7.37 15.08
CA PHE A 13 -17.93 -6.67 13.86
C PHE A 13 -18.79 -5.42 13.63
N GLU A 14 -20.10 -5.52 13.82
CA GLU A 14 -21.05 -4.41 13.71
C GLU A 14 -20.87 -3.38 14.85
N ARG A 15 -20.53 -3.81 16.08
CA ARG A 15 -20.18 -2.89 17.17
C ARG A 15 -18.85 -2.15 16.93
N ARG A 16 -17.88 -2.79 16.29
CA ARG A 16 -16.63 -2.12 15.84
C ARG A 16 -16.85 -1.17 14.66
N ALA A 17 -17.88 -1.40 13.84
CA ALA A 17 -18.25 -0.51 12.74
C ALA A 17 -18.93 0.80 13.20
N GLY A 18 -19.48 0.84 14.42
CA GLY A 18 -20.18 2.01 14.98
C GLY A 18 -19.36 2.91 15.91
N ALA A 19 -18.16 2.49 16.35
CA ALA A 19 -17.24 3.38 17.05
C ALA A 19 -16.57 4.30 16.03
N LYS A 20 -16.60 5.62 16.24
CA LYS A 20 -15.76 6.55 15.47
C LYS A 20 -14.33 6.04 15.56
N ARG A 21 -13.83 5.47 14.47
CA ARG A 21 -12.46 5.00 14.39
C ARG A 21 -11.56 6.20 14.59
N ASP A 22 -10.50 5.99 15.35
CA ASP A 22 -9.49 7.01 15.58
C ASP A 22 -9.06 7.61 14.23
N PRO A 23 -9.26 8.92 14.01
CA PRO A 23 -8.89 9.58 12.76
C PRO A 23 -7.42 9.39 12.39
N GLU A 24 -6.55 9.27 13.39
CA GLU A 24 -5.13 9.02 13.19
C GLU A 24 -4.88 7.61 12.65
N LEU A 25 -5.47 6.59 13.28
CA LEU A 25 -5.35 5.20 12.82
C LEU A 25 -5.94 5.03 11.42
N MET A 26 -7.07 5.69 11.13
CA MET A 26 -7.67 5.66 9.80
C MET A 26 -6.75 6.27 8.74
N ARG A 27 -6.15 7.42 9.05
CA ARG A 27 -5.21 8.11 8.16
C ARG A 27 -3.98 7.25 7.87
N VAL A 28 -3.37 6.69 8.91
CA VAL A 28 -2.21 5.81 8.80
C VAL A 28 -2.56 4.56 7.98
N ALA A 29 -3.66 3.89 8.30
CA ALA A 29 -4.08 2.68 7.61
C ALA A 29 -4.42 2.92 6.12
N LEU A 30 -5.11 4.03 5.81
CA LEU A 30 -5.40 4.44 4.43
C LEU A 30 -4.11 4.68 3.64
N ARG A 31 -3.15 5.38 4.25
CA ARG A 31 -1.84 5.64 3.62
C ARG A 31 -1.11 4.33 3.34
N THR A 32 -1.00 3.44 4.33
CA THR A 32 -0.32 2.14 4.16
C THR A 32 -0.99 1.33 3.05
N ALA A 33 -2.32 1.17 3.11
CA ALA A 33 -3.06 0.40 2.10
C ALA A 33 -2.91 0.97 0.68
N PHE A 34 -2.87 2.29 0.55
CA PHE A 34 -2.63 2.96 -0.73
C PHE A 34 -1.24 2.62 -1.29
N VAL A 35 -0.18 2.78 -0.48
CA VAL A 35 1.19 2.52 -0.92
C VAL A 35 1.38 1.05 -1.28
N SER A 36 0.94 0.12 -0.44
CA SER A 36 1.04 -1.32 -0.72
C SER A 36 0.34 -1.69 -2.02
N ARG A 37 -0.87 -1.16 -2.26
CA ARG A 37 -1.59 -1.45 -3.50
C ARG A 37 -0.92 -0.82 -4.72
N PHE A 38 -0.37 0.38 -4.57
CA PHE A 38 0.34 1.06 -5.65
C PHE A 38 1.59 0.28 -6.07
N ILE A 39 2.36 -0.26 -5.12
CA ILE A 39 3.51 -1.14 -5.38
C ILE A 39 3.08 -2.31 -6.27
N VAL A 40 2.05 -3.05 -5.87
CA VAL A 40 1.51 -4.20 -6.62
C VAL A 40 1.08 -3.83 -8.05
N LEU A 41 0.37 -2.71 -8.22
CA LEU A 41 -0.11 -2.29 -9.55
C LEU A 41 1.03 -1.92 -10.52
N ARG A 42 2.20 -1.58 -9.99
CA ARG A 42 3.31 -0.98 -10.74
C ARG A 42 4.59 -1.83 -10.72
N GLU A 43 4.61 -2.96 -10.02
CA GLU A 43 5.78 -3.81 -9.88
C GLU A 43 6.35 -4.32 -11.21
N GLY A 44 5.52 -4.43 -12.26
CA GLY A 44 5.94 -4.86 -13.59
C GLY A 44 6.32 -3.71 -14.53
N ARG A 45 6.42 -2.47 -14.04
CA ARG A 45 6.64 -1.26 -14.84
C ARG A 45 7.91 -0.54 -14.41
N ARG A 46 8.52 0.22 -15.32
CA ARG A 46 9.72 0.99 -15.03
C ARG A 46 9.76 2.31 -15.79
N SER A 47 10.13 3.37 -15.09
CA SER A 47 10.37 4.71 -15.63
C SER A 47 11.27 5.50 -14.67
N ARG A 48 11.74 6.68 -15.06
CA ARG A 48 12.56 7.54 -14.19
C ARG A 48 11.80 7.99 -12.93
N ALA A 49 10.49 8.19 -13.03
CA ALA A 49 9.65 8.52 -11.88
C ALA A 49 9.64 7.43 -10.81
N HIS A 50 9.79 6.14 -11.17
CA HIS A 50 9.90 5.07 -10.16
C HIS A 50 11.14 5.28 -9.29
N ARG A 51 12.26 5.74 -9.89
CA ARG A 51 13.50 6.03 -9.15
C ARG A 51 13.37 7.22 -8.22
N GLU A 52 12.61 8.22 -8.63
CA GLU A 52 12.29 9.36 -7.77
C GLU A 52 11.39 8.93 -6.60
N ILE A 53 10.37 8.09 -6.86
CA ILE A 53 9.45 7.57 -5.85
C ILE A 53 10.14 6.64 -4.84
N GLU A 54 11.04 5.77 -5.29
CA GLU A 54 11.83 4.88 -4.41
C GLU A 54 12.58 5.64 -3.31
N GLN A 55 12.96 6.90 -3.57
CA GLN A 55 13.70 7.75 -2.63
C GLN A 55 12.79 8.65 -1.79
N MET A 56 11.48 8.59 -1.96
CA MET A 56 10.54 9.44 -1.22
C MET A 56 10.39 8.96 0.22
N SER A 57 10.42 9.92 1.12
CA SER A 57 9.99 9.81 2.52
C SER A 57 8.83 10.76 2.76
N TRP A 58 8.01 10.46 3.75
CA TRP A 58 6.86 11.28 4.12
C TRP A 58 6.74 11.42 5.63
N SER A 59 6.08 12.50 6.06
CA SER A 59 5.84 12.72 7.48
C SER A 59 4.87 11.68 8.04
N ASP A 60 4.95 11.50 9.34
CA ASP A 60 3.95 10.80 10.15
C ASP A 60 2.54 11.30 9.87
N GLU A 61 2.34 12.59 9.62
CA GLU A 61 1.05 13.25 9.31
C GLU A 61 0.57 13.07 7.85
N ALA A 62 1.43 12.68 6.91
CA ALA A 62 1.08 12.60 5.50
C ALA A 62 -0.15 11.69 5.27
N THR A 63 -1.04 12.12 4.37
CA THR A 63 -2.25 11.36 3.99
C THR A 63 -2.04 10.54 2.72
N ALA A 64 -2.95 9.60 2.43
CA ALA A 64 -2.95 8.89 1.16
C ALA A 64 -3.13 9.83 -0.05
N ASP A 65 -3.90 10.92 0.10
CA ASP A 65 -4.11 11.92 -0.96
C ASP A 65 -2.85 12.75 -1.21
N ASP A 66 -2.03 13.00 -0.19
CA ASP A 66 -0.73 13.66 -0.36
C ASP A 66 0.22 12.78 -1.17
N LEU A 67 0.32 11.49 -0.80
CA LEU A 67 1.14 10.54 -1.55
C LEU A 67 0.62 10.33 -2.98
N TYR A 68 -0.70 10.31 -3.19
CA TYR A 68 -1.30 10.29 -4.52
C TYR A 68 -0.77 11.43 -5.39
N LYS A 69 -0.80 12.67 -4.86
CA LYS A 69 -0.34 13.86 -5.59
C LYS A 69 1.16 13.80 -5.86
N LEU A 70 1.96 13.45 -4.85
CA LEU A 70 3.42 13.35 -4.97
C LEU A 70 3.84 12.30 -6.00
N PHE A 71 3.24 11.12 -5.97
CA PHE A 71 3.55 10.07 -6.95
C PHE A 71 3.13 10.50 -8.35
N ARG A 72 1.93 11.09 -8.50
CA ARG A 72 1.46 11.61 -9.78
C ARG A 72 2.40 12.68 -10.34
N GLU A 73 2.85 13.60 -9.48
CA GLU A 73 3.78 14.68 -9.85
C GLU A 73 5.12 14.12 -10.33
N ALA A 74 5.66 13.10 -9.67
CA ALA A 74 6.89 12.43 -10.13
C ALA A 74 6.72 11.89 -11.56
N PHE A 75 5.60 11.23 -11.88
CA PHE A 75 5.32 10.77 -13.25
C PHE A 75 5.20 11.93 -14.23
N GLN A 76 4.50 12.99 -13.85
CA GLN A 76 4.32 14.17 -14.70
C GLN A 76 5.65 14.85 -15.02
N LYS A 77 6.50 15.06 -14.01
CA LYS A 77 7.83 15.68 -14.12
C LYS A 77 8.78 14.87 -15.02
N ASN A 78 8.63 13.55 -15.03
CA ASN A 78 9.44 12.65 -15.85
C ASN A 78 8.88 12.39 -17.26
N GLY A 79 7.77 13.06 -17.64
CA GLY A 79 7.17 12.94 -18.98
C GLY A 79 6.46 11.62 -19.23
N ASP A 80 6.08 10.89 -18.18
CA ASP A 80 5.32 9.65 -18.30
C ASP A 80 3.91 9.92 -18.86
N LYS A 81 3.36 8.93 -19.59
CA LYS A 81 1.95 8.98 -20.04
C LYS A 81 1.04 8.89 -18.81
N LEU A 82 0.35 9.99 -18.49
CA LEU A 82 -0.43 10.08 -17.24
C LEU A 82 -1.72 9.24 -17.25
N GLN A 83 -2.34 8.96 -18.39
CA GLN A 83 -3.59 8.20 -18.42
C GLN A 83 -3.51 6.82 -17.74
N PRO A 84 -2.52 5.94 -18.02
CA PRO A 84 -2.37 4.68 -17.28
C PRO A 84 -1.95 4.90 -15.82
N VAL A 85 -1.11 5.90 -15.54
CA VAL A 85 -0.68 6.24 -14.18
C VAL A 85 -1.89 6.64 -13.31
N ASP A 86 -2.70 7.58 -13.80
CA ASP A 86 -3.91 8.07 -13.11
C ASP A 86 -4.89 6.94 -12.85
N ARG A 87 -5.00 5.96 -13.77
CA ARG A 87 -5.82 4.77 -13.58
C ARG A 87 -5.33 3.90 -12.43
N ASP A 88 -4.02 3.65 -12.36
CA ASP A 88 -3.43 2.82 -11.30
C ASP A 88 -3.48 3.52 -9.95
N LEU A 89 -3.20 4.83 -9.90
CA LEU A 89 -3.32 5.64 -8.68
C LEU A 89 -4.77 5.65 -8.16
N LYS A 90 -5.77 5.80 -9.04
CA LYS A 90 -7.19 5.72 -8.65
C LYS A 90 -7.54 4.34 -8.11
N ARG A 91 -7.10 3.27 -8.77
CA ARG A 91 -7.31 1.89 -8.31
C ARG A 91 -6.67 1.62 -6.95
N ALA A 92 -5.48 2.19 -6.69
CA ALA A 92 -4.83 2.10 -5.38
C ALA A 92 -5.65 2.80 -4.30
N MET A 93 -6.11 4.03 -4.57
CA MET A 93 -6.94 4.80 -3.64
C MET A 93 -8.30 4.14 -3.36
N GLU A 94 -8.98 3.64 -4.39
CA GLU A 94 -10.25 2.93 -4.26
C GLU A 94 -10.10 1.60 -3.51
N HIS A 95 -8.96 0.93 -3.65
CA HIS A 95 -8.66 -0.25 -2.85
C HIS A 95 -8.48 0.13 -1.39
N ALA A 96 -7.62 1.11 -1.09
CA ALA A 96 -7.35 1.57 0.27
C ALA A 96 -8.65 1.95 1.01
N LYS A 97 -9.53 2.73 0.35
CA LYS A 97 -10.83 3.13 0.91
C LYS A 97 -11.75 1.96 1.22
N ARG A 98 -11.69 0.87 0.45
CA ARG A 98 -12.52 -0.32 0.67
C ARG A 98 -11.91 -1.30 1.68
N SER A 99 -10.58 -1.43 1.68
CA SER A 99 -9.88 -2.43 2.49
C SER A 99 -9.60 -1.94 3.90
N VAL A 100 -9.44 -0.64 4.12
CA VAL A 100 -9.18 -0.07 5.47
C VAL A 100 -10.28 -0.42 6.47
N ASP A 101 -11.50 -0.60 5.99
CA ASP A 101 -12.63 -1.02 6.83
C ASP A 101 -12.43 -2.40 7.45
N PHE A 102 -11.67 -3.28 6.80
CA PHE A 102 -11.47 -4.66 7.23
C PHE A 102 -10.10 -4.91 7.86
N PHE A 103 -9.10 -4.10 7.51
CA PHE A 103 -7.68 -4.39 7.82
C PHE A 103 -6.96 -3.25 8.55
N ILE A 104 -7.67 -2.38 9.26
CA ILE A 104 -7.07 -1.21 9.94
C ILE A 104 -5.89 -1.61 10.85
N GLU A 105 -6.06 -2.59 11.73
CA GLU A 105 -5.03 -3.06 12.68
C GLU A 105 -3.76 -3.51 11.92
N GLN A 106 -3.95 -4.34 10.88
CA GLN A 106 -2.86 -4.86 10.05
C GLN A 106 -2.10 -3.76 9.30
N TYR A 107 -2.82 -2.76 8.78
CA TYR A 107 -2.20 -1.65 8.07
C TYR A 107 -1.51 -0.65 9.00
N THR A 108 -1.99 -0.49 10.23
CA THR A 108 -1.32 0.37 11.22
C THR A 108 -0.02 -0.25 11.72
N GLU A 109 -0.01 -1.55 12.02
CA GLU A 109 1.17 -2.28 12.47
C GLU A 109 2.29 -2.32 11.43
N ARG A 110 1.92 -2.21 10.14
CA ARG A 110 2.84 -2.24 8.99
C ARG A 110 3.05 -0.86 8.37
N SER A 111 2.72 0.20 9.11
CA SER A 111 2.85 1.55 8.58
C SER A 111 4.32 1.95 8.41
N THR A 112 4.61 2.56 7.27
CA THR A 112 5.96 3.00 6.91
C THR A 112 5.97 4.50 6.64
N LEU A 113 7.16 5.10 6.71
CA LEU A 113 7.40 6.53 6.49
C LEU A 113 8.22 6.81 5.22
N SER A 114 8.50 5.77 4.43
CA SER A 114 9.21 5.88 3.16
C SER A 114 8.82 4.78 2.19
N PHE A 115 9.07 5.03 0.90
CA PHE A 115 8.77 4.04 -0.14
C PHE A 115 9.67 2.81 -0.02
N GLU A 116 10.94 3.01 0.31
CA GLU A 116 11.91 1.96 0.60
C GLU A 116 11.39 0.99 1.67
N GLN A 117 11.00 1.49 2.84
CA GLN A 117 10.41 0.65 3.90
C GLN A 117 9.14 -0.07 3.45
N ALA A 118 8.28 0.61 2.66
CA ALA A 118 7.07 -0.01 2.13
C ALA A 118 7.38 -1.15 1.15
N LEU A 119 8.44 -1.01 0.37
CA LEU A 119 8.90 -2.03 -0.56
C LEU A 119 9.51 -3.22 0.19
N GLU A 120 10.34 -2.97 1.21
CA GLU A 120 10.89 -4.03 2.06
C GLU A 120 9.79 -4.84 2.76
N ASP A 121 8.75 -4.17 3.28
CA ASP A 121 7.60 -4.83 3.91
C ASP A 121 6.78 -5.66 2.90
N TYR A 122 6.65 -5.16 1.66
CA TYR A 122 6.06 -5.90 0.54
C TYR A 122 6.87 -7.15 0.18
N GLU A 123 8.19 -7.02 0.02
CA GLU A 123 9.08 -8.14 -0.33
C GLU A 123 9.11 -9.20 0.78
N ARG A 124 9.14 -8.78 2.05
CA ARG A 124 9.00 -9.67 3.20
C ARG A 124 7.71 -10.47 3.14
N SER A 125 6.61 -9.84 2.74
CA SER A 125 5.32 -10.52 2.61
C SER A 125 5.30 -11.54 1.48
N ASN A 126 5.93 -11.22 0.35
CA ASN A 126 6.07 -12.17 -0.74
C ASN A 126 6.93 -13.37 -0.33
N ALA A 127 8.06 -13.15 0.35
CA ALA A 127 8.90 -14.24 0.85
C ALA A 127 8.15 -15.14 1.86
N LEU A 128 7.33 -14.57 2.74
CA LEU A 128 6.50 -15.34 3.66
C LEU A 128 5.42 -16.17 2.96
N LEU A 129 4.88 -15.71 1.83
CA LEU A 129 3.79 -16.36 1.11
C LEU A 129 4.25 -17.40 0.10
N PHE A 130 5.39 -17.15 -0.57
CA PHE A 130 5.86 -17.94 -1.70
C PHE A 130 7.22 -18.62 -1.43
N GLY A 131 7.85 -18.35 -0.29
CA GLY A 131 9.19 -18.83 0.02
C GLY A 131 10.30 -18.06 -0.71
N ASP A 132 11.51 -18.61 -0.68
CA ASP A 132 12.69 -18.01 -1.31
C ASP A 132 12.87 -18.41 -2.79
N ASP A 133 11.97 -19.23 -3.32
CA ASP A 133 12.03 -19.68 -4.72
C ASP A 133 11.49 -18.58 -5.65
N ASP A 134 12.37 -18.04 -6.49
CA ASP A 134 12.02 -16.99 -7.45
C ASP A 134 11.04 -17.47 -8.55
N GLU A 135 10.83 -18.78 -8.72
CA GLU A 135 9.82 -19.32 -9.65
C GLU A 135 8.38 -19.19 -9.12
N ASP A 136 8.20 -19.22 -7.79
CA ASP A 136 6.89 -19.14 -7.12
C ASP A 136 6.51 -17.70 -6.70
N ALA A 137 7.49 -16.80 -6.60
CA ALA A 137 7.27 -15.40 -6.23
C ALA A 137 6.80 -14.52 -7.41
N PRO A 138 5.99 -13.46 -7.16
CA PRO A 138 5.68 -12.45 -8.17
C PRO A 138 6.96 -11.88 -8.81
N ARG A 139 6.96 -11.70 -10.13
CA ARG A 139 8.15 -11.22 -10.86
C ARG A 139 8.66 -9.88 -10.31
N LYS A 140 9.82 -9.92 -9.65
CA LYS A 140 10.58 -8.75 -9.19
C LYS A 140 11.11 -7.99 -10.42
N GLY A 141 10.88 -6.68 -10.55
CA GLY A 141 11.50 -5.97 -11.68
C GLY A 141 11.26 -4.47 -11.84
N GLY A 142 10.14 -3.95 -11.35
CA GLY A 142 9.75 -2.55 -11.55
C GLY A 142 10.32 -1.60 -10.51
N TRP A 143 10.31 -2.04 -9.25
CA TRP A 143 10.90 -1.35 -8.11
C TRP A 143 12.24 -2.02 -7.76
N ARG A 144 13.27 -1.23 -7.44
CA ARG A 144 14.52 -1.75 -6.87
C ARG A 144 15.08 -0.78 -5.85
N LEU A 145 15.54 -1.28 -4.71
CA LEU A 145 16.14 -0.44 -3.70
C LEU A 145 17.44 0.18 -4.23
N PRO A 146 17.80 1.39 -3.76
CA PRO A 146 19.07 2.02 -4.12
C PRO A 146 20.29 1.15 -3.80
N SER A 147 20.20 0.28 -2.79
CA SER A 147 21.23 -0.67 -2.35
C SER A 147 21.41 -1.88 -3.28
N ASP A 148 20.44 -2.21 -4.13
CA ASP A 148 20.52 -3.32 -5.10
C ASP A 148 21.43 -3.01 -6.31
N LYS A 149 22.22 -1.95 -6.19
CA LYS A 149 23.25 -1.57 -7.15
C LYS A 149 24.55 -2.31 -6.80
N GLY A 150 24.65 -3.53 -7.30
CA GLY A 150 25.95 -4.13 -7.65
C GLY A 150 26.52 -3.48 -8.92
#